data_AF-A0A7S6M1D4-F1
#
_entry.id   AF-A0A7S6M1D4-F1
#
_cell.length_a   1.000
_cell.length_b   1.000
_cell.length_c   1.000
_cell.angle_alpha   90.00
_cell.angle_beta   90.00
_cell.angle_gamma   90.00
#
_symmetry.space_group_name_H-M   'P 1'
#
loop_
_entity.id
_entity.type
_entity.pdbx_description
1 polymer ?
#
loop_
_entity_poly.entity_id
_entity_poly.type
_entity_poly.pdbx_seq_one_letter_code
_entity_poly.pdbx_strand_id
1 'polypeptide(L)'
;MSGRLKVALVVVAPVLGGGLLGVLFPKDDTILTFLAVGQGDCIAFSHQGATIVIDAGPESSARRIGRLLRAEGLTQVDLILVSHPDSDHIGGLDALLTYSPRAQIAALSHFRGNAELKAELAQARKSEEDVWWIDGSAKLRVGEFRLQIEAPPLEKGDGENSGSMFVWIRGERTAALFTGDAPDQTEYQMLGRERWETDVLKAGHHGSRTSTSMAWLRETTPKYVVFSCGPENPYGHPTPEALERVRSIGAQVLRTDRGASVRFVLRGGRFVPAR
;
A
#
# COMPACT_ATOMS: atom_id res chain seq x y z
N MET A 1 24.99 10.05 17.52
CA MET A 1 25.44 8.67 17.74
C MET A 1 25.00 7.85 16.54
N SER A 2 25.95 7.41 15.71
CA SER A 2 25.69 6.72 14.44
C SER A 2 25.16 5.31 14.69
N GLY A 3 23.85 5.11 14.52
CA GLY A 3 23.26 3.78 14.47
C GLY A 3 23.56 3.12 13.14
N ARG A 4 24.61 2.30 13.08
CA ARG A 4 24.72 1.22 12.09
C ARG A 4 23.86 0.04 12.55
N LEU A 5 23.45 -0.81 11.59
CA LEU A 5 22.72 -2.11 11.65
C LEU A 5 21.20 -2.00 11.46
N LYS A 6 20.50 -2.85 10.69
CA LYS A 6 20.79 -4.15 10.01
C LYS A 6 19.98 -4.20 8.71
N VAL A 7 20.57 -4.71 7.63
CA VAL A 7 19.80 -5.18 6.46
C VAL A 7 18.94 -6.34 6.93
N ALA A 8 17.62 -6.17 6.95
CA ALA A 8 16.68 -7.28 7.13
C ALA A 8 16.60 -8.05 5.81
N LEU A 9 17.47 -9.05 5.68
CA LEU A 9 17.39 -10.03 4.62
C LEU A 9 16.28 -11.02 4.99
N VAL A 10 15.11 -10.92 4.37
CA VAL A 10 14.12 -11.99 4.42
C VAL A 10 14.51 -13.02 3.36
N VAL A 11 15.22 -14.07 3.79
CA VAL A 11 15.42 -15.29 2.99
C VAL A 11 14.36 -16.30 3.42
N VAL A 12 13.51 -16.72 2.50
CA VAL A 12 12.66 -17.91 2.66
C VAL A 12 13.38 -19.07 1.97
N ALA A 13 13.86 -20.04 2.76
CA ALA A 13 14.47 -21.26 2.24
C ALA A 13 13.40 -22.36 2.06
N PRO A 14 13.45 -23.16 0.98
CA PRO A 14 12.51 -24.27 0.81
C PRO A 14 12.87 -25.43 1.75
N VAL A 15 11.88 -25.91 2.50
CA VAL A 15 11.97 -27.18 3.24
C VAL A 15 11.87 -28.31 2.21
N LEU A 16 12.98 -29.02 2.01
CA LEU A 16 13.03 -30.27 1.25
C LEU A 16 12.40 -31.40 2.09
N GLY A 17 11.28 -31.94 1.61
CA GLY A 17 10.62 -33.12 2.19
C GLY A 17 9.60 -33.67 1.19
N GLY A 18 9.83 -34.88 0.69
CA GLY A 18 9.16 -35.46 -0.47
C GLY A 18 7.70 -35.90 -0.26
N GLY A 19 6.95 -35.90 -1.36
CA GLY A 19 5.59 -36.45 -1.46
C GLY A 19 4.81 -35.82 -2.60
N LEU A 20 4.89 -36.39 -3.81
CA LEU A 20 4.11 -35.97 -4.98
C LEU A 20 2.66 -36.45 -4.82
N LEU A 21 1.75 -35.55 -4.46
CA LEU A 21 0.32 -35.66 -4.78
C LEU A 21 -0.08 -34.34 -5.45
N GLY A 22 -0.06 -34.33 -6.78
CA GLY A 22 -0.35 -33.15 -7.58
C GLY A 22 -1.83 -32.78 -7.49
N VAL A 23 -2.13 -31.71 -6.74
CA VAL A 23 -3.30 -30.89 -6.99
C VAL A 23 -2.80 -29.64 -7.72
N LEU A 24 -3.06 -29.62 -9.03
CA LEU A 24 -2.80 -28.50 -9.92
C LEU A 24 -3.59 -27.27 -9.46
N PHE A 25 -2.87 -26.21 -9.10
CA PHE A 25 -3.27 -24.84 -9.41
C PHE A 25 -1.98 -24.09 -9.76
N PRO A 26 -1.83 -23.48 -10.96
CA PRO A 26 -1.07 -22.25 -11.00
C PRO A 26 -1.92 -21.24 -10.22
N LYS A 27 -1.72 -21.14 -8.91
CA LYS A 27 -2.11 -19.90 -8.24
C LYS A 27 -1.35 -18.81 -8.98
N ASP A 28 -2.01 -17.71 -9.31
CA ASP A 28 -1.29 -16.52 -9.72
C ASP A 28 -0.35 -16.19 -8.55
N ASP A 29 0.92 -16.57 -8.66
CA ASP A 29 1.90 -16.47 -7.56
C ASP A 29 2.24 -15.03 -7.23
N THR A 30 1.66 -14.07 -7.95
CA THR A 30 1.71 -12.63 -7.69
C THR A 30 0.32 -12.03 -7.76
N ILE A 31 -0.14 -11.44 -6.66
CA ILE A 31 -1.42 -10.75 -6.54
C ILE A 31 -1.17 -9.35 -6.00
N LEU A 32 -1.84 -8.36 -6.58
CA LEU A 32 -1.96 -7.02 -6.02
C LEU A 32 -3.43 -6.67 -5.89
N THR A 33 -3.94 -6.48 -4.68
CA THR A 33 -5.35 -6.20 -4.43
C THR A 33 -5.53 -4.95 -3.59
N PHE A 34 -6.38 -4.04 -4.08
CA PHE A 34 -6.92 -2.92 -3.33
C PHE A 34 -8.23 -3.39 -2.69
N LEU A 35 -8.21 -3.64 -1.39
CA LEU A 35 -9.36 -4.19 -0.68
C LEU A 35 -10.47 -3.14 -0.56
N ALA A 36 -11.71 -3.54 -0.80
CA ALA A 36 -12.87 -2.66 -0.61
C ALA A 36 -13.21 -2.50 0.89
N VAL A 37 -12.40 -1.70 1.59
CA VAL A 37 -12.56 -1.43 3.03
C VAL A 37 -13.50 -0.26 3.34
N GLY A 38 -13.94 0.48 2.33
CA GLY A 38 -14.74 1.71 2.50
C GLY A 38 -13.89 2.94 2.14
N GLN A 39 -14.10 4.04 2.83
CA GLN A 39 -13.20 5.18 2.75
C GLN A 39 -11.91 4.84 3.50
N GLY A 40 -10.78 4.80 2.80
CA GLY A 40 -9.49 4.41 3.35
C GLY A 40 -8.73 3.43 2.46
N ASP A 41 -7.52 3.08 2.89
CA ASP A 41 -6.64 2.17 2.18
C ASP A 41 -6.39 0.88 2.92
N CYS A 42 -6.50 -0.24 2.22
CA CYS A 42 -5.87 -1.49 2.63
C CYS A 42 -5.49 -2.26 1.38
N ILE A 43 -4.20 -2.28 1.07
CA ILE A 43 -3.67 -2.79 -0.20
C ILE A 43 -2.75 -3.96 0.08
N ALA A 44 -3.03 -5.11 -0.51
CA ALA A 44 -2.22 -6.31 -0.34
C ALA A 44 -1.41 -6.60 -1.59
N PHE A 45 -0.09 -6.71 -1.45
CA PHE A 45 0.81 -7.28 -2.45
C PHE A 45 1.31 -8.62 -1.94
N SER A 46 1.08 -9.69 -2.69
CA SER A 46 1.57 -11.02 -2.38
C SER A 46 2.39 -11.56 -3.53
N HIS A 47 3.54 -12.17 -3.20
CA HIS A 47 4.36 -12.86 -4.17
C HIS A 47 5.08 -14.05 -3.53
N GLN A 48 5.00 -15.23 -4.15
CA GLN A 48 5.64 -16.48 -3.67
C GLN A 48 5.32 -16.79 -2.19
N GLY A 49 4.10 -16.51 -1.75
CA GLY A 49 3.61 -16.77 -0.39
C GLY A 49 3.98 -15.70 0.65
N ALA A 50 4.86 -14.76 0.32
CA ALA A 50 5.09 -13.56 1.14
C ALA A 50 3.99 -12.53 0.86
N THR A 51 3.49 -11.86 1.90
CA THR A 51 2.40 -10.88 1.80
C THR A 51 2.76 -9.61 2.55
N ILE A 52 2.71 -8.49 1.82
CA ILE A 52 2.87 -7.14 2.33
C ILE A 52 1.52 -6.45 2.24
N VAL A 53 1.09 -5.84 3.33
CA VAL A 53 -0.11 -4.99 3.38
C VAL A 53 0.32 -3.55 3.58
N ILE A 54 -0.20 -2.64 2.77
CA ILE A 54 -0.03 -1.19 2.89
C ILE A 54 -1.36 -0.65 3.42
N ASP A 55 -1.29 -0.07 4.61
CA ASP A 55 -2.41 0.40 5.41
C ASP A 55 -3.45 -0.67 5.79
N ALA A 56 -4.26 -0.34 6.78
CA ALA A 56 -5.18 -1.20 7.49
C ALA A 56 -6.64 -0.75 7.36
N GLY A 57 -6.95 0.27 6.58
CA GLY A 57 -8.29 0.79 6.40
C GLY A 57 -8.87 1.41 7.66
N PRO A 58 -10.14 1.85 7.61
CA PRO A 58 -10.84 2.41 8.76
C PRO A 58 -11.26 1.34 9.76
N GLU A 59 -11.46 1.72 11.01
CA GLU A 59 -11.98 0.85 12.08
C GLU A 59 -13.30 0.15 11.68
N SER A 60 -14.17 0.85 10.94
CA SER A 60 -15.44 0.30 10.42
C SER A 60 -15.25 -0.93 9.52
N SER A 61 -14.04 -1.13 8.98
CA SER A 61 -13.68 -2.27 8.15
C SER A 61 -12.94 -3.37 8.92
N ALA A 62 -12.44 -3.11 10.13
CA ALA A 62 -11.54 -3.96 10.91
C ALA A 62 -12.03 -5.43 10.98
N ARG A 63 -13.32 -5.64 11.31
CA ARG A 63 -13.92 -6.98 11.41
C ARG A 63 -13.98 -7.76 10.08
N ARG A 64 -13.86 -7.07 8.95
CA ARG A 64 -13.94 -7.64 7.59
C ARG A 64 -12.58 -7.84 6.95
N ILE A 65 -11.53 -7.11 7.35
CA ILE A 65 -10.19 -7.18 6.72
C ILE A 65 -9.69 -8.62 6.60
N GLY A 66 -9.68 -9.39 7.70
CA GLY A 66 -9.23 -10.78 7.66
C GLY A 66 -10.09 -11.69 6.77
N ARG A 67 -11.39 -11.36 6.57
CA ARG A 67 -12.26 -12.05 5.61
C ARG A 67 -11.91 -11.67 4.17
N LEU A 68 -11.67 -10.38 3.92
CA LEU A 68 -11.26 -9.86 2.61
C LEU A 68 -9.92 -10.48 2.18
N LEU A 69 -8.91 -10.48 3.05
CA LEU A 69 -7.62 -11.14 2.80
C LEU A 69 -7.79 -12.63 2.47
N ARG A 70 -8.59 -13.36 3.24
CA ARG A 70 -8.89 -14.78 2.96
C ARG A 70 -9.59 -15.00 1.62
N ALA A 71 -10.50 -14.10 1.23
CA ALA A 71 -11.18 -14.18 -0.06
C ALA A 71 -10.19 -14.04 -1.23
N GLU A 72 -9.11 -13.28 -1.02
CA GLU A 72 -7.99 -13.15 -1.96
C GLU A 72 -6.98 -14.32 -1.88
N GLY A 73 -7.24 -15.32 -1.03
CA GLY A 73 -6.35 -16.46 -0.83
C GLY A 73 -5.09 -16.14 -0.02
N LEU A 74 -5.05 -14.96 0.62
CA LEU A 74 -3.99 -14.53 1.52
C LEU A 74 -4.34 -15.05 2.92
N THR A 75 -3.44 -15.84 3.52
CA THR A 75 -3.68 -16.49 4.81
C THR A 75 -2.81 -15.94 5.94
N GLN A 76 -1.85 -15.09 5.60
CA GLN A 76 -0.93 -14.45 6.53
C GLN A 76 -0.45 -13.11 5.94
N VAL A 77 0.00 -12.22 6.81
CA VAL A 77 0.69 -10.97 6.47
C VAL A 77 2.06 -11.01 7.13
N ASP A 78 3.11 -10.74 6.35
CA ASP A 78 4.50 -10.74 6.82
C ASP A 78 4.96 -9.34 7.23
N LEU A 79 4.48 -8.32 6.51
CA LEU A 79 4.83 -6.91 6.75
C LEU A 79 3.61 -6.01 6.53
N ILE A 80 3.38 -5.11 7.47
CA ILE A 80 2.42 -4.01 7.40
C ILE A 80 3.22 -2.72 7.23
N LEU A 81 2.97 -2.01 6.14
CA LEU A 81 3.50 -0.67 5.89
C LEU A 81 2.41 0.34 6.24
N VAL A 82 2.68 1.23 7.19
CA VAL A 82 1.78 2.34 7.56
C VAL A 82 2.22 3.58 6.79
N SER A 83 1.34 4.09 5.93
CA SER A 83 1.65 5.23 5.09
C SER A 83 1.67 6.54 5.86
N HIS A 84 0.66 6.77 6.71
CA HIS A 84 0.49 7.90 7.62
C HIS A 84 -0.58 7.53 8.69
N PRO A 85 -0.74 8.32 9.77
CA PRO A 85 -1.51 7.90 10.95
C PRO A 85 -3.02 8.22 10.89
N ASP A 86 -3.56 8.67 9.76
CA ASP A 86 -4.99 8.97 9.67
C ASP A 86 -5.85 7.70 9.89
N SER A 87 -7.01 7.90 10.51
CA SER A 87 -7.86 6.80 11.01
C SER A 87 -8.37 5.84 9.92
N ASP A 88 -8.51 6.30 8.68
CA ASP A 88 -8.89 5.49 7.54
C ASP A 88 -7.72 4.72 6.90
N HIS A 89 -6.51 4.89 7.46
CA HIS A 89 -5.31 4.14 7.11
C HIS A 89 -4.88 3.20 8.25
N ILE A 90 -4.98 3.60 9.51
CA ILE A 90 -4.50 2.77 10.63
C ILE A 90 -5.61 2.15 11.50
N GLY A 91 -6.87 2.53 11.33
CA GLY A 91 -7.95 2.11 12.24
C GLY A 91 -8.25 0.60 12.24
N GLY A 92 -7.78 -0.15 11.24
CA GLY A 92 -7.84 -1.60 11.22
C GLY A 92 -6.57 -2.33 11.68
N LEU A 93 -5.58 -1.63 12.23
CA LEU A 93 -4.25 -2.19 12.52
C LEU A 93 -4.32 -3.34 13.53
N ASP A 94 -5.10 -3.19 14.62
CA ASP A 94 -5.33 -4.29 15.58
C ASP A 94 -5.95 -5.53 14.92
N ALA A 95 -6.90 -5.35 13.99
CA ALA A 95 -7.50 -6.47 13.29
C ALA A 95 -6.51 -7.18 12.36
N LEU A 96 -5.61 -6.45 11.69
CA LEU A 96 -4.51 -7.04 10.91
C LEU A 96 -3.55 -7.83 11.80
N LEU A 97 -3.18 -7.29 12.96
CA LEU A 97 -2.25 -7.95 13.89
C LEU A 97 -2.91 -9.12 14.62
N THR A 98 -4.21 -9.08 14.88
CA THR A 98 -4.98 -10.23 15.34
C THR A 98 -5.02 -11.33 14.26
N TYR A 99 -5.21 -10.93 13.00
CA TYR A 99 -5.21 -11.86 11.86
C TYR A 99 -3.83 -12.46 11.59
N SER A 100 -2.75 -11.70 11.80
CA SER A 100 -1.36 -12.12 11.60
C SER A 100 -0.46 -11.60 12.73
N PRO A 101 -0.43 -12.30 13.89
CA PRO A 101 0.28 -11.83 15.09
C PRO A 101 1.80 -11.68 14.97
N ARG A 102 2.38 -12.27 13.92
CA ARG A 102 3.82 -12.22 13.62
C ARG A 102 4.17 -11.19 12.54
N ALA A 103 3.19 -10.47 12.00
CA ALA A 103 3.46 -9.43 11.02
C ALA A 103 4.39 -8.38 11.62
N GLN A 104 5.42 -8.00 10.87
CA GLN A 104 6.25 -6.84 11.20
C GLN A 104 5.48 -5.57 10.82
N ILE A 105 5.79 -4.46 11.49
CA ILE A 105 5.18 -3.16 11.22
C ILE A 105 6.32 -2.21 10.82
N ALA A 106 6.14 -1.44 9.77
CA ALA A 106 7.05 -0.36 9.41
C ALA A 106 6.29 0.93 9.12
N ALA A 107 6.87 2.04 9.55
CA ALA A 107 6.35 3.39 9.37
C ALA A 107 7.52 4.38 9.20
N LEU A 108 7.25 5.57 8.68
CA LEU A 108 8.27 6.61 8.56
C LEU A 108 8.59 7.24 9.92
N SER A 109 9.88 7.51 10.16
CA SER A 109 10.43 7.99 11.45
C SER A 109 9.78 9.29 11.94
N HIS A 110 9.31 10.14 11.02
CA HIS A 110 8.64 11.40 11.37
C HIS A 110 7.26 11.23 11.99
N PHE A 111 6.64 10.05 11.89
CA PHE A 111 5.39 9.74 12.59
C PHE A 111 5.63 9.16 13.99
N ARG A 112 6.88 8.98 14.41
CA ARG A 112 7.19 8.54 15.77
C ARG A 112 6.68 9.56 16.78
N GLY A 113 5.96 9.08 17.79
CA GLY A 113 5.32 9.90 18.80
C GLY A 113 3.91 10.37 18.44
N ASN A 114 3.41 10.13 17.23
CA ASN A 114 2.03 10.46 16.86
C ASN A 114 1.04 9.72 17.79
N ALA A 115 -0.01 10.41 18.24
CA ALA A 115 -0.89 9.92 19.29
C ALA A 115 -1.82 8.80 18.80
N GLU A 116 -2.34 8.94 17.59
CA GLU A 116 -3.25 8.02 16.92
C GLU A 116 -2.57 6.69 16.64
N LEU A 117 -1.38 6.70 16.02
CA LEU A 117 -0.58 5.51 15.77
C LEU A 117 -0.22 4.79 17.07
N LYS A 118 0.14 5.53 18.13
CA LYS A 118 0.41 4.94 19.45
C LYS A 118 -0.82 4.28 20.06
N ALA A 119 -2.00 4.90 19.91
CA ALA A 119 -3.25 4.34 20.39
C ALA A 119 -3.59 3.04 19.65
N GLU A 120 -3.47 3.01 18.32
CA GLU A 120 -3.70 1.80 17.52
C GLU A 120 -2.70 0.68 17.83
N LEU A 121 -1.41 1.00 17.97
CA LEU A 121 -0.41 0.02 18.42
C LEU A 121 -0.77 -0.56 19.79
N ALA A 122 -1.19 0.28 20.74
CA ALA A 122 -1.56 -0.16 22.08
C ALA A 122 -2.79 -1.10 22.06
N GLN A 123 -3.79 -0.82 21.22
CA GLN A 123 -4.94 -1.73 21.02
C GLN A 123 -4.48 -3.11 20.58
N ALA A 124 -3.48 -3.16 19.69
CA ALA A 124 -2.86 -4.40 19.20
C ALA A 124 -1.84 -5.03 20.17
N ARG A 125 -1.71 -4.51 21.41
CA ARG A 125 -0.68 -4.92 22.39
C ARG A 125 0.74 -4.80 21.86
N LYS A 126 0.98 -3.77 21.05
CA LYS A 126 2.28 -3.35 20.51
C LYS A 126 2.67 -1.99 21.06
N SER A 127 3.93 -1.63 20.88
CA SER A 127 4.43 -0.28 21.15
C SER A 127 5.31 0.23 20.00
N GLU A 128 5.78 1.46 20.12
CA GLU A 128 6.66 2.07 19.10
C GLU A 128 8.00 1.33 18.95
N GLU A 129 8.39 0.54 19.95
CA GLU A 129 9.58 -0.32 19.92
C GLU A 129 9.39 -1.56 19.01
N ASP A 130 8.14 -1.94 18.72
CA ASP A 130 7.82 -3.03 17.77
C ASP A 130 7.82 -2.55 16.31
N VAL A 131 7.90 -1.24 16.07
CA VAL A 131 7.84 -0.64 14.74
C VAL A 131 9.24 -0.47 14.17
N TRP A 132 9.45 -0.97 12.96
CA TRP A 132 10.61 -0.61 12.16
C TRP A 132 10.43 0.80 11.59
N TRP A 133 11.08 1.76 12.25
CA TRP A 133 11.11 3.15 11.81
C TRP A 133 12.07 3.34 10.63
N ILE A 134 11.53 3.81 9.51
CA ILE A 134 12.29 4.10 8.30
C ILE A 134 12.62 5.60 8.27
N ASP A 135 13.91 5.93 8.21
CA ASP A 135 14.39 7.29 8.11
C ASP A 135 14.81 7.61 6.67
N GLY A 136 14.05 8.47 5.99
CA GLY A 136 14.28 8.86 4.61
C GLY A 136 13.87 7.80 3.57
N SER A 137 14.55 6.66 3.51
CA SER A 137 14.25 5.62 2.50
C SER A 137 14.57 4.20 2.95
N ALA A 138 13.93 3.22 2.35
CA ALA A 138 14.25 1.81 2.53
C ALA A 138 14.05 1.01 1.24
N LYS A 139 14.79 -0.10 1.10
CA LYS A 139 14.66 -1.02 -0.04
C LYS A 139 14.52 -2.45 0.45
N LEU A 140 13.50 -3.13 -0.05
CA LEU A 140 13.14 -4.50 0.27
C LEU A 140 13.04 -5.33 -1.01
N ARG A 141 13.02 -6.65 -0.86
CA ARG A 141 12.79 -7.58 -1.97
C ARG A 141 11.81 -8.66 -1.57
N VAL A 142 10.95 -9.03 -2.50
CA VAL A 142 10.08 -10.21 -2.43
C VAL A 142 10.23 -10.94 -3.76
N GLY A 143 10.96 -12.06 -3.77
CA GLY A 143 11.37 -12.72 -5.02
C GLY A 143 12.11 -11.75 -5.94
N GLU A 144 11.68 -11.66 -7.20
CA GLU A 144 12.21 -10.70 -8.17
C GLU A 144 11.76 -9.25 -7.96
N PHE A 145 10.69 -9.02 -7.20
CA PHE A 145 10.15 -7.68 -6.99
C PHE A 145 11.01 -6.89 -6.01
N ARG A 146 11.34 -5.65 -6.39
CA ARG A 146 11.96 -4.66 -5.50
C ARG A 146 10.88 -3.73 -4.98
N LEU A 147 10.83 -3.54 -3.67
CA LEU A 147 10.02 -2.51 -3.05
C LEU A 147 10.95 -1.39 -2.60
N GLN A 148 10.71 -0.19 -3.09
CA GLN A 148 11.40 1.02 -2.66
C GLN A 148 10.42 1.88 -1.88
N ILE A 149 10.84 2.29 -0.69
CA ILE A 149 10.10 3.15 0.21
C ILE A 149 10.82 4.48 0.25
N GLU A 150 10.10 5.58 0.02
CA GLU A 150 10.62 6.94 0.13
C GLU A 150 9.73 7.76 1.06
N ALA A 151 10.36 8.51 1.95
CA ALA A 151 9.74 9.56 2.72
C ALA A 151 9.77 10.86 1.89
N PRO A 152 8.63 11.55 1.76
CA PRO A 152 8.66 12.90 1.22
C PRO A 152 9.38 13.85 2.19
N PRO A 153 9.93 14.98 1.70
CA PRO A 153 10.30 16.06 2.59
C PRO A 153 9.10 16.50 3.41
N LEU A 154 9.30 16.68 4.72
CA LEU A 154 8.27 17.14 5.63
C LEU A 154 8.79 18.33 6.43
N GLU A 155 8.12 19.46 6.31
CA GLU A 155 8.46 20.67 7.04
C GLU A 155 7.61 20.85 8.30
N LYS A 156 8.09 21.68 9.23
CA LYS A 156 7.35 21.96 10.45
C LYS A 156 6.06 22.70 10.12
N GLY A 157 4.92 22.11 10.50
CA GLY A 157 3.60 22.69 10.27
C GLY A 157 2.86 22.09 9.08
N ASP A 158 3.52 21.23 8.30
CA ASP A 158 2.84 20.40 7.31
C ASP A 158 1.87 19.42 8.00
N GLY A 159 0.76 19.12 7.31
CA GLY A 159 -0.20 18.11 7.77
C GLY A 159 0.34 16.69 7.61
N GLU A 160 -0.28 15.73 8.30
CA GLU A 160 0.16 14.32 8.33
C GLU A 160 0.17 13.69 6.94
N ASN A 161 -0.82 14.04 6.11
CA ASN A 161 -0.90 13.66 4.70
C ASN A 161 0.35 14.01 3.88
N SER A 162 0.98 15.16 4.16
CA SER A 162 2.21 15.56 3.48
C SER A 162 3.39 14.63 3.79
N GLY A 163 3.31 13.89 4.89
CA GLY A 163 4.30 12.90 5.31
C GLY A 163 4.02 11.48 4.79
N SER A 164 3.01 11.28 3.93
CA SER A 164 2.61 9.95 3.44
C SER A 164 3.77 9.17 2.82
N MET A 165 3.91 7.90 3.20
CA MET A 165 4.90 6.99 2.63
C MET A 165 4.65 6.71 1.14
N PHE A 166 5.70 6.85 0.33
CA PHE A 166 5.70 6.43 -1.06
C PHE A 166 6.25 5.01 -1.13
N VAL A 167 5.45 4.07 -1.62
CA VAL A 167 5.83 2.65 -1.79
C VAL A 167 5.78 2.31 -3.27
N TRP A 168 6.93 1.96 -3.84
CA TRP A 168 7.08 1.62 -5.25
C TRP A 168 7.53 0.17 -5.42
N ILE A 169 6.63 -0.67 -5.92
CA ILE A 169 6.85 -2.10 -6.14
C ILE A 169 7.19 -2.31 -7.60
N ARG A 170 8.37 -2.87 -7.89
CA ARG A 170 8.93 -2.99 -9.25
C ARG A 170 9.32 -4.42 -9.57
N GLY A 171 8.69 -4.99 -10.58
CA GLY A 171 9.17 -6.16 -11.31
C GLY A 171 9.99 -5.76 -12.53
N GLU A 172 10.37 -6.75 -13.35
CA GLU A 172 11.15 -6.51 -14.57
C GLU A 172 10.37 -5.70 -15.62
N ARG A 173 9.08 -6.02 -15.79
CA ARG A 173 8.22 -5.46 -16.85
C ARG A 173 7.02 -4.70 -16.31
N THR A 174 6.94 -4.52 -14.99
CA THR A 174 5.79 -3.89 -14.36
C THR A 174 6.13 -3.18 -13.06
N ALA A 175 5.34 -2.18 -12.71
CA ALA A 175 5.42 -1.54 -11.40
C ALA A 175 4.05 -1.08 -10.89
N ALA A 176 3.97 -0.94 -9.56
CA ALA A 176 2.85 -0.35 -8.85
C ALA A 176 3.35 0.71 -7.85
N LEU A 177 2.62 1.82 -7.71
CA LEU A 177 3.00 2.95 -6.86
C LEU A 177 1.83 3.35 -5.94
N PHE A 178 2.16 3.51 -4.66
CA PHE A 178 1.24 3.91 -3.60
C PHE A 178 1.83 5.13 -2.90
N THR A 179 1.02 6.17 -2.72
CA THR A 179 1.49 7.47 -2.21
C THR A 179 0.70 7.93 -0.98
N GLY A 180 -0.02 7.01 -0.33
CA GLY A 180 -0.99 7.34 0.72
C GLY A 180 -1.89 8.50 0.31
N ASP A 181 -1.95 9.51 1.18
CA ASP A 181 -2.81 10.68 1.02
C ASP A 181 -2.03 11.95 0.70
N ALA A 182 -0.83 11.79 0.11
CA ALA A 182 0.02 12.89 -0.33
C ALA A 182 -0.77 13.96 -1.12
N PRO A 183 -0.72 15.23 -0.69
CA PRO A 183 -1.26 16.35 -1.46
C PRO A 183 -0.36 16.65 -2.68
N ASP A 184 -0.89 17.42 -3.62
CA ASP A 184 -0.20 17.87 -4.81
C ASP A 184 1.15 18.54 -4.50
N GLN A 185 1.22 19.36 -3.44
CA GLN A 185 2.47 19.96 -2.98
C GLN A 185 3.56 18.91 -2.69
N THR A 186 3.19 17.81 -2.00
CA THR A 186 4.10 16.69 -1.74
C THR A 186 4.47 15.96 -3.02
N GLU A 187 3.51 15.73 -3.92
CA GLU A 187 3.80 15.14 -5.23
C GLU A 187 4.82 15.97 -6.02
N TYR A 188 4.69 17.31 -6.02
CA TYR A 188 5.64 18.22 -6.67
C TYR A 188 7.05 18.10 -6.08
N GLN A 189 7.18 17.93 -4.76
CA GLN A 189 8.46 17.72 -4.09
C GLN A 189 9.10 16.37 -4.44
N MET A 190 8.31 15.41 -4.93
CA MET A 190 8.75 14.06 -5.29
C MET A 190 9.13 13.89 -6.77
N LEU A 191 8.76 14.85 -7.62
CA LEU A 191 9.12 14.85 -9.04
C LEU A 191 10.64 14.80 -9.26
N GLY A 192 11.10 13.95 -10.18
CA GLY A 192 12.50 13.85 -10.57
C GLY A 192 13.44 13.25 -9.51
N ARG A 193 12.95 12.89 -8.32
CA ARG A 193 13.75 12.17 -7.31
C ARG A 193 14.07 10.74 -7.75
N GLU A 194 13.13 10.13 -8.47
CA GLU A 194 13.23 8.81 -9.08
C GLU A 194 12.51 8.83 -10.43
N ARG A 195 12.72 7.80 -11.26
CA ARG A 195 11.90 7.59 -12.45
C ARG A 195 10.64 6.82 -12.09
N TRP A 196 9.64 7.49 -11.54
CA TRP A 196 8.42 6.90 -10.97
C TRP A 196 7.46 6.19 -11.96
N GLU A 197 7.96 5.76 -13.12
CA GLU A 197 7.19 5.03 -14.12
C GLU A 197 6.51 3.80 -13.50
N THR A 198 5.19 3.72 -13.64
CA THR A 198 4.36 2.68 -13.03
C THR A 198 3.23 2.26 -13.96
N ASP A 199 2.77 1.01 -13.88
CA ASP A 199 1.55 0.58 -14.60
C ASP A 199 0.30 0.84 -13.75
N VAL A 200 0.42 0.62 -12.44
CA VAL A 200 -0.68 0.76 -11.47
C VAL A 200 -0.35 1.88 -10.49
N LEU A 201 -1.23 2.85 -10.37
CA LEU A 201 -1.10 3.94 -9.41
C LEU A 201 -2.32 3.93 -8.48
N LYS A 202 -2.10 3.99 -7.16
CA LYS A 202 -3.15 4.40 -6.23
C LYS A 202 -3.38 5.90 -6.40
N ALA A 203 -4.62 6.32 -6.63
CA ALA A 203 -4.95 7.74 -6.52
C ALA A 203 -4.63 8.24 -5.11
N GLY A 204 -3.85 9.30 -5.01
CA GLY A 204 -3.56 9.95 -3.74
C GLY A 204 -4.84 10.44 -3.09
N HIS A 205 -4.94 10.29 -1.77
CA HIS A 205 -6.02 10.84 -0.95
C HIS A 205 -7.41 10.46 -1.45
N HIS A 206 -7.55 9.18 -1.80
CA HIS A 206 -8.80 8.56 -2.27
C HIS A 206 -9.40 9.21 -3.53
N GLY A 207 -8.66 10.09 -4.20
CA GLY A 207 -9.17 10.93 -5.31
C GLY A 207 -9.65 12.32 -4.89
N SER A 208 -9.10 12.88 -3.81
CA SER A 208 -9.28 14.28 -3.45
C SER A 208 -8.92 15.22 -4.61
N ARG A 209 -9.56 16.39 -4.64
CA ARG A 209 -9.27 17.44 -5.63
C ARG A 209 -7.81 17.91 -5.55
N THR A 210 -7.19 17.84 -4.38
CA THR A 210 -5.82 18.32 -4.07
C THR A 210 -4.74 17.24 -4.13
N SER A 211 -5.02 16.08 -4.75
CA SER A 211 -4.05 15.00 -4.95
C SER A 211 -4.18 14.42 -6.36
N THR A 212 -3.25 13.56 -6.75
CA THR A 212 -3.16 13.00 -8.11
C THR A 212 -3.10 14.14 -9.14
N SER A 213 -2.13 15.03 -8.97
CA SER A 213 -1.93 16.20 -9.83
C SER A 213 -1.58 15.79 -11.27
N MET A 214 -1.81 16.68 -12.23
CA MET A 214 -1.42 16.43 -13.62
C MET A 214 0.09 16.28 -13.80
N ALA A 215 0.90 16.95 -12.98
CA ALA A 215 2.35 16.80 -13.01
C ALA A 215 2.75 15.38 -12.56
N TRP A 216 2.15 14.89 -11.46
CA TRP A 216 2.39 13.55 -10.97
C TRP A 216 1.95 12.45 -11.95
N LEU A 217 0.79 12.62 -12.57
CA LEU A 217 0.30 11.71 -13.61
C LEU A 217 1.22 11.65 -14.85
N ARG A 218 1.86 12.77 -15.20
CA ARG A 218 2.82 12.84 -16.32
C ARG A 218 4.18 12.24 -15.97
N GLU A 219 4.60 12.32 -14.70
CA GLU A 219 5.82 11.70 -14.20
C GLU A 219 5.68 10.17 -14.12
N THR A 220 4.54 9.71 -13.60
CA THR A 220 4.30 8.29 -13.30
C THR A 220 3.77 7.50 -14.50
N THR A 221 3.11 8.18 -15.45
CA THR A 221 2.55 7.60 -16.68
C THR A 221 1.71 6.31 -16.50
N PRO A 222 0.77 6.27 -15.54
CA PRO A 222 0.08 5.04 -15.17
C PRO A 222 -0.85 4.55 -16.28
N LYS A 223 -0.95 3.23 -16.42
CA LYS A 223 -1.97 2.58 -17.25
C LYS A 223 -3.31 2.46 -16.52
N TYR A 224 -3.25 2.17 -15.23
CA TYR A 224 -4.41 2.04 -14.35
C TYR A 224 -4.24 2.95 -13.14
N VAL A 225 -5.31 3.67 -12.80
CA VAL A 225 -5.37 4.42 -11.55
C VAL A 225 -6.52 3.88 -10.72
N VAL A 226 -6.22 3.46 -9.49
CA VAL A 226 -7.18 2.87 -8.57
C VAL A 226 -7.55 3.89 -7.50
N PHE A 227 -8.84 4.18 -7.40
CA PHE A 227 -9.41 5.01 -6.34
C PHE A 227 -9.95 4.11 -5.24
N SER A 228 -9.26 4.11 -4.09
CA SER A 228 -9.72 3.42 -2.88
C SER A 228 -10.70 4.33 -2.14
N CYS A 229 -11.99 3.99 -2.12
CA CYS A 229 -13.04 4.80 -1.50
C CYS A 229 -14.31 3.95 -1.31
N GLY A 230 -15.24 4.45 -0.48
CA GLY A 230 -16.52 3.77 -0.20
C GLY A 230 -17.70 4.31 -1.04
N PRO A 231 -18.75 3.49 -1.31
CA PRO A 231 -19.91 3.85 -2.16
C PRO A 231 -20.71 5.08 -1.72
N GLU A 232 -20.54 5.56 -0.49
CA GLU A 232 -21.24 6.71 0.08
C GLU A 232 -20.31 7.47 1.04
N ASN A 233 -19.05 7.66 0.65
CA ASN A 233 -18.11 8.38 1.51
C ASN A 233 -18.50 9.87 1.61
N PRO A 234 -18.41 10.47 2.82
CA PRO A 234 -18.89 11.83 3.06
C PRO A 234 -18.05 12.93 2.39
N TYR A 235 -16.87 12.57 1.89
CA TYR A 235 -15.91 13.49 1.26
C TYR A 235 -16.22 13.75 -0.22
N GLY A 236 -17.12 12.97 -0.83
CA GLY A 236 -17.38 13.05 -2.27
C GLY A 236 -16.23 12.53 -3.12
N HIS A 237 -15.39 11.65 -2.56
CA HIS A 237 -14.30 11.01 -3.28
C HIS A 237 -14.80 9.81 -4.12
N PRO A 238 -14.18 9.50 -5.26
CA PRO A 238 -13.21 10.35 -5.94
C PRO A 238 -13.92 11.57 -6.55
N THR A 239 -13.25 12.72 -6.50
CA THR A 239 -13.79 13.97 -7.04
C THR A 239 -13.90 13.91 -8.57
N PRO A 240 -14.88 14.59 -9.20
CA PRO A 240 -14.96 14.70 -10.66
C PRO A 240 -13.67 15.18 -11.31
N GLU A 241 -12.98 16.14 -10.68
CA GLU A 241 -11.72 16.71 -11.16
C GLU A 241 -10.59 15.68 -11.16
N ALA A 242 -10.45 14.88 -10.10
CA ALA A 242 -9.45 13.82 -10.06
C ALA A 242 -9.71 12.74 -11.13
N LEU A 243 -10.99 12.36 -11.32
CA LEU A 243 -11.39 11.42 -12.38
C LEU A 243 -11.09 11.97 -13.78
N GLU A 244 -11.35 13.26 -14.01
CA GLU A 244 -11.08 13.91 -15.29
C GLU A 244 -9.59 13.98 -15.60
N ARG A 245 -8.75 14.36 -14.62
CA ARG A 245 -7.29 14.32 -14.75
C ARG A 245 -6.79 12.96 -15.22
N VAL A 246 -7.21 11.89 -14.55
CA VAL A 246 -6.82 10.52 -14.90
C VAL A 246 -7.29 10.13 -16.30
N ARG A 247 -8.54 10.44 -16.67
CA ARG A 247 -9.05 10.16 -18.02
C ARG A 247 -8.32 10.95 -19.11
N SER A 248 -7.89 12.17 -18.81
CA SER A 248 -7.21 13.06 -19.78
C SER A 248 -5.86 12.51 -20.25
N ILE A 249 -5.20 11.67 -19.45
CA ILE A 249 -3.96 10.99 -19.83
C ILE A 249 -4.19 9.61 -20.46
N GLY A 250 -5.45 9.20 -20.66
CA GLY A 250 -5.82 7.90 -21.24
C GLY A 250 -5.70 6.72 -20.27
N ALA A 251 -5.47 6.96 -18.98
CA ALA A 251 -5.40 5.90 -17.97
C ALA A 251 -6.80 5.34 -17.65
N GLN A 252 -6.85 4.04 -17.37
CA GLN A 252 -8.09 3.38 -16.96
C GLN A 252 -8.37 3.64 -15.48
N VAL A 253 -9.56 4.19 -15.21
CA VAL A 253 -10.08 4.40 -13.85
C VAL A 253 -10.67 3.10 -13.30
N LEU A 254 -10.17 2.66 -12.15
CA LEU A 254 -10.72 1.55 -11.36
C LEU A 254 -11.10 2.09 -9.97
N ARG A 255 -12.19 1.59 -9.38
CA ARG A 255 -12.71 2.13 -8.12
C ARG A 255 -13.26 1.03 -7.23
N THR A 256 -12.92 1.04 -5.95
CA THR A 256 -13.42 0.07 -4.97
C THR A 256 -14.85 0.37 -4.51
N ASP A 257 -15.29 1.62 -4.62
CA ASP A 257 -16.64 2.08 -4.27
C ASP A 257 -17.75 1.48 -5.16
N ARG A 258 -17.39 0.88 -6.30
CA ARG A 258 -18.32 0.17 -7.20
C ARG A 258 -18.59 -1.28 -6.81
N GLY A 259 -18.25 -1.67 -5.58
CA GLY A 259 -18.80 -2.86 -4.94
C GLY A 259 -17.87 -4.08 -4.88
N ALA A 260 -16.58 -3.94 -5.17
CA ALA A 260 -15.61 -5.02 -4.98
C ALA A 260 -14.18 -4.51 -4.82
N SER A 261 -13.32 -5.35 -4.25
CA SER A 261 -11.87 -5.14 -4.29
C SER A 261 -11.38 -5.09 -5.73
N VAL A 262 -10.40 -4.23 -6.01
CA VAL A 262 -9.75 -4.19 -7.33
C VAL A 262 -8.51 -5.06 -7.27
N ARG A 263 -8.54 -6.20 -7.97
CA ARG A 263 -7.47 -7.19 -7.99
C ARG A 263 -6.70 -7.15 -9.30
N PHE A 264 -5.38 -7.26 -9.22
CA PHE A 264 -4.47 -7.48 -10.32
C PHE A 264 -3.73 -8.80 -10.13
N VAL A 265 -3.49 -9.48 -11.24
CA VAL A 265 -2.67 -10.69 -11.33
C VAL A 265 -1.54 -10.47 -12.32
N LEU A 266 -0.46 -11.23 -12.20
CA LEU A 266 0.67 -11.12 -13.10
C LEU A 266 0.47 -12.01 -14.34
N ARG A 267 0.36 -11.41 -15.52
CA ARG A 267 0.26 -12.12 -16.81
C ARG A 267 1.31 -11.60 -17.78
N GLY A 268 2.16 -12.49 -18.30
CA GLY A 268 3.28 -12.10 -19.17
C GLY A 268 4.23 -11.08 -18.53
N GLY A 269 4.41 -11.18 -17.20
CA GLY A 269 5.23 -10.26 -16.41
C GLY A 269 4.62 -8.87 -16.15
N ARG A 270 3.33 -8.67 -16.45
CA ARG A 270 2.63 -7.39 -16.23
C ARG A 270 1.43 -7.53 -15.31
N PHE A 271 1.17 -6.50 -14.49
CA PHE A 271 -0.08 -6.41 -13.75
C PHE A 271 -1.26 -6.23 -14.72
N VAL A 272 -2.23 -7.14 -14.62
CA VAL A 272 -3.47 -7.12 -15.40
C VAL A 272 -4.64 -7.25 -14.43
N PRO A 273 -5.69 -6.40 -14.53
CA PRO A 273 -6.89 -6.54 -13.72
C PRO A 273 -7.48 -7.95 -13.85
N ALA A 274 -7.74 -8.59 -12.71
CA ALA A 274 -8.54 -9.81 -12.66
C ALA A 274 -10.00 -9.44 -12.93
N ARG A 275 -10.67 -10.21 -13.80
CA ARG A 275 -12.10 -10.07 -14.06
C ARG A 275 -12.92 -10.77 -13.00
#